data_AF-A0ABC8UIJ8-F1
#
_entry.id   AF-A0ABC8UIJ8-F1
#
_cell.length_a   1.000
_cell.length_b   1.000
_cell.length_c   1.000
_cell.angle_alpha   90.00
_cell.angle_beta   90.00
_cell.angle_gamma   90.00
#
_symmetry.space_group_name_H-M   'P 1'
#
loop_
_entity.id
_entity.type
_entity.pdbx_description
1 polymer ?
#
loop_
_entity_poly.entity_id
_entity_poly.type
_entity_poly.pdbx_seq_one_letter_code
_entity_poly.pdbx_strand_id
1 'polypeptide(L)'
;MTSDSLMHDSVNVTFGEKEEPMMMTGMHSVVDIFCVGCGSVVGWKYEAANERTQKYKEGKFILERFKVLGPDGSNYSVSQEAQVGGSDAHDA
;
A
#
# COMPACT_ATOMS: atom_id res chain seq x y z
N MET A 1 11.89 -2.62 15.79
CA MET A 1 11.44 -1.36 15.15
C MET A 1 11.63 -1.56 13.67
N THR A 2 10.60 -2.09 12.99
CA THR A 2 10.62 -2.26 11.54
C THR A 2 10.73 -0.87 10.92
N SER A 3 11.69 -0.67 10.02
CA SER A 3 11.92 0.63 9.38
C SER A 3 10.79 0.90 8.38
N ASP A 4 9.68 1.46 8.86
CA ASP A 4 8.56 1.88 8.03
C ASP A 4 9.00 3.04 7.12
N SER A 5 8.96 2.80 5.80
CA SER A 5 9.39 3.78 4.80
C SER A 5 8.23 4.68 4.41
N LEU A 6 8.41 5.99 4.56
CA LEU A 6 7.42 7.02 4.18
C LEU A 6 7.36 7.18 2.66
N MET A 7 6.20 6.91 2.07
CA MET A 7 5.94 7.07 0.63
C MET A 7 5.15 8.38 0.37
N HIS A 8 5.40 9.02 -0.77
CA HIS A 8 4.72 10.27 -1.17
C HIS A 8 3.45 10.05 -1.99
N ASP A 9 3.34 8.91 -2.69
CA ASP A 9 2.18 8.57 -3.52
C ASP A 9 1.84 7.09 -3.41
N SER A 10 0.57 6.77 -3.60
CA SER A 10 0.09 5.41 -3.79
C SER A 10 -0.98 5.38 -4.89
N VAL A 11 -0.89 4.41 -5.79
CA VAL A 11 -1.85 4.19 -6.87
C VAL A 11 -2.62 2.90 -6.59
N ASN A 12 -3.88 2.83 -7.03
CA ASN A 12 -4.74 1.65 -6.93
C ASN A 12 -5.14 1.22 -5.50
N VAL A 13 -5.41 2.20 -4.63
CA VAL A 13 -5.85 1.97 -3.26
C VAL A 13 -7.13 2.75 -2.90
N THR A 14 -7.92 2.23 -1.97
CA THR A 14 -9.06 2.92 -1.36
C THR A 14 -8.77 3.26 0.10
N PHE A 15 -9.42 4.30 0.62
CA PHE A 15 -9.28 4.75 2.00
C PHE A 15 -10.45 4.23 2.84
N GLY A 16 -10.15 3.70 4.01
CA GLY A 16 -11.15 3.28 4.99
C GLY A 16 -11.57 4.38 5.94
N GLU A 17 -12.03 3.97 7.11
CA GLU A 17 -12.43 4.87 8.17
C GLU A 17 -11.21 5.57 8.79
N LYS A 18 -11.44 6.79 9.26
CA LYS A 18 -10.42 7.57 9.96
C LYS A 18 -10.29 7.05 11.38
N GLU A 19 -9.12 6.56 11.72
CA GLU A 19 -8.77 6.14 13.06
C GLU A 19 -7.81 7.16 13.71
N GLU A 20 -7.92 7.31 15.03
CA GLU A 20 -7.03 8.16 15.81
C GLU A 20 -6.23 7.33 16.82
N PRO A 21 -5.37 6.40 16.35
CA PRO A 21 -4.61 5.55 17.23
C PRO A 21 -3.57 6.37 18.01
N MET A 22 -3.42 6.04 19.29
CA MET A 22 -2.34 6.60 20.11
C MET A 22 -1.01 5.97 19.68
N MET A 23 -0.21 6.72 18.92
CA MET A 23 1.12 6.29 18.49
C MET A 23 2.18 6.73 19.50
N MET A 24 3.35 6.08 19.49
CA MET A 24 4.48 6.43 20.37
C MET A 24 4.96 7.90 20.23
N THR A 25 4.64 8.55 19.11
CA THR A 25 5.02 9.94 18.80
C THR A 25 3.88 10.94 19.02
N GLY A 26 2.79 10.53 19.68
CA GLY A 26 1.64 11.38 19.98
C GLY A 26 0.41 11.05 19.15
N MET A 27 -0.61 11.91 19.26
CA MET A 27 -1.92 11.72 18.62
C MET A 27 -1.83 12.04 17.12
N HIS A 28 -2.11 11.03 16.31
CA HIS A 28 -2.16 11.14 14.85
C HIS A 28 -3.51 10.62 14.38
N SER A 29 -4.11 11.33 13.43
CA SER A 29 -5.21 10.78 12.67
C SER A 29 -4.65 10.06 11.44
N VAL A 30 -5.02 8.80 11.29
CA VAL A 30 -4.63 7.97 10.14
C VAL A 30 -5.87 7.38 9.47
N VAL A 31 -5.71 6.96 8.23
CA VAL A 31 -6.74 6.21 7.50
C VAL A 31 -6.11 4.94 6.96
N ASP A 32 -6.82 3.83 7.12
CA ASP A 32 -6.40 2.56 6.54
C ASP A 32 -6.47 2.62 5.01
N ILE A 33 -5.52 1.93 4.38
CA ILE A 33 -5.39 1.83 2.93
C ILE A 33 -5.66 0.39 2.53
N PHE A 34 -6.60 0.23 1.61
CA PHE A 34 -7.02 -1.06 1.07
C PHE A 34 -6.59 -1.20 -0.38
N CYS A 35 -6.07 -2.36 -0.76
CA CYS A 35 -5.78 -2.65 -2.15
C CYS A 35 -7.09 -2.82 -2.94
N VAL A 36 -7.24 -2.09 -4.04
CA VAL A 36 -8.44 -2.22 -4.91
C VAL A 36 -8.56 -3.63 -5.50
N GLY A 37 -7.44 -4.30 -5.76
CA GLY A 37 -7.42 -5.62 -6.40
C GLY A 37 -7.88 -6.77 -5.50
N CYS A 38 -7.54 -6.74 -4.20
CA CYS A 38 -7.83 -7.85 -3.28
C CYS A 38 -8.63 -7.44 -2.04
N GLY A 39 -8.92 -6.15 -1.84
CA GLY A 39 -9.67 -5.62 -0.69
C GLY A 39 -8.96 -5.73 0.65
N SER A 40 -7.71 -6.18 0.70
CA SER A 40 -6.96 -6.32 1.96
C SER A 40 -6.28 -5.02 2.38
N VAL A 41 -6.14 -4.80 3.69
CA VAL A 41 -5.39 -3.67 4.26
C VAL A 41 -3.91 -3.83 3.93
N VAL A 42 -3.33 -2.89 3.19
CA VAL A 42 -1.92 -2.89 2.77
C VAL A 42 -1.06 -1.86 3.49
N GLY A 43 -1.68 -0.99 4.28
CA GLY A 43 -1.00 0.08 5.00
C GLY A 43 -1.97 1.14 5.51
N TRP A 44 -1.43 2.31 5.83
CA TRP A 44 -2.20 3.45 6.33
C TRP A 44 -1.56 4.78 5.90
N LYS A 45 -2.37 5.83 5.80
CA LYS A 45 -1.95 7.19 5.44
C LYS A 45 -2.13 8.11 6.64
N TYR A 46 -1.17 9.01 6.86
CA TYR A 46 -1.35 10.11 7.81
C TYR A 46 -2.31 11.16 7.25
N GLU A 47 -3.47 11.32 7.89
CA GLU A 47 -4.43 12.39 7.58
C GLU A 47 -4.03 13.68 8.30
N ALA A 48 -3.75 13.59 9.60
CA ALA A 48 -3.38 14.75 10.40
C ALA A 48 -2.39 14.37 11.51
N ALA A 49 -1.45 15.27 11.78
CA ALA A 49 -0.58 15.24 12.94
C ALA A 49 -0.90 16.42 13.85
N ASN A 50 -1.05 16.16 15.15
CA ASN A 50 -1.34 17.21 16.13
C ASN A 50 -0.13 18.14 16.32
N GLU A 51 1.07 17.55 16.38
CA GLU A 51 2.30 18.31 16.59
C GLU A 51 2.83 18.95 15.31
N ARG A 52 3.22 20.23 15.39
CA ARG A 52 3.79 20.98 14.24
C ARG A 52 5.06 20.33 13.68
N THR A 53 5.85 19.70 14.56
CA THR A 53 7.08 18.97 14.22
C THR A 53 6.80 17.70 13.40
N GLN A 54 5.57 17.16 13.45
CA GLN A 54 5.16 15.94 12.75
C GLN A 54 4.35 16.23 11.48
N LYS A 55 4.03 17.49 11.18
CA LYS A 55 3.25 17.90 10.00
C LYS A 55 3.82 17.42 8.66
N TYR A 56 5.13 17.19 8.58
CA TYR A 56 5.77 16.62 7.39
C TYR A 56 5.31 15.20 7.05
N LYS A 57 4.60 14.52 7.96
CA LYS A 57 4.01 13.19 7.74
C LYS A 57 2.63 13.26 7.13
N GLU A 58 1.90 14.38 7.25
CA GLU A 58 0.57 14.54 6.68
C GLU A 58 0.60 14.29 5.17
N GLY A 59 -0.36 13.51 4.68
CA GLY A 59 -0.41 13.09 3.29
C GLY A 59 0.49 11.90 2.94
N LYS A 60 1.43 11.50 3.80
CA LYS A 60 2.35 10.39 3.54
C LYS A 60 1.74 9.04 3.87
N PHE A 61 2.20 8.04 3.15
CA PHE A 61 1.72 6.66 3.22
C PHE A 61 2.78 5.78 3.88
N ILE A 62 2.34 4.88 4.74
CA ILE A 62 3.11 3.76 5.27
C ILE A 62 2.50 2.48 4.72
N LEU A 63 3.31 1.72 3.99
CA LEU A 63 2.89 0.45 3.40
C LEU A 63 3.62 -0.71 4.08
N GLU A 64 2.87 -1.75 4.41
CA GLU A 64 3.43 -2.96 4.99
C GLU A 64 4.04 -3.81 3.89
N ARG A 65 5.38 -3.84 3.82
CA ARG A 65 6.14 -4.51 2.75
C ARG A 65 5.71 -5.96 2.50
N PHE A 66 5.40 -6.71 3.56
CA PHE A 66 4.96 -8.11 3.47
C PHE A 66 3.56 -8.30 2.90
N LYS A 67 2.74 -7.25 2.87
CA LYS A 67 1.40 -7.30 2.28
C LYS A 67 1.38 -6.82 0.84
N VAL A 68 2.38 -6.03 0.44
CA VAL A 68 2.53 -5.51 -0.92
C VAL A 68 3.45 -6.40 -1.78
N LEU A 69 4.46 -7.01 -1.17
CA LEU A 69 5.34 -7.99 -1.80
C LEU A 69 5.02 -9.33 -1.14
N GLY A 70 4.79 -10.38 -1.92
CA GLY A 70 4.51 -11.73 -1.38
C GLY A 70 5.60 -12.22 -0.43
N PRO A 71 5.40 -13.37 0.24
CA PRO A 71 6.34 -13.92 1.24
C PRO A 71 7.80 -14.01 0.75
N ASP A 72 8.00 -14.08 -0.57
CA ASP A 72 9.31 -14.19 -1.23
C ASP A 72 9.88 -12.86 -1.74
N GLY A 73 9.24 -11.72 -1.44
CA GLY A 73 9.66 -10.40 -1.92
C GLY A 73 9.46 -10.20 -3.43
N SER A 74 8.69 -11.06 -4.09
CA SER A 74 8.39 -10.94 -5.52
C SER A 74 7.62 -9.66 -5.80
N ASN A 75 8.14 -8.88 -6.75
CA ASN A 75 7.54 -7.67 -7.26
C ASN A 75 6.25 -8.05 -8.02
N TYR A 76 5.13 -7.38 -7.78
CA TYR A 76 3.95 -7.50 -8.64
C TYR A 76 4.23 -6.75 -9.96
N SER A 77 5.22 -7.18 -10.73
CA SER A 77 5.35 -6.68 -12.10
C SER A 77 4.15 -7.22 -12.88
N VAL A 78 3.12 -6.39 -13.03
CA VAL A 78 2.17 -6.52 -14.13
C VAL A 78 3.01 -6.40 -15.40
N SER A 79 3.38 -7.55 -15.98
CA SER A 79 3.93 -7.59 -17.33
C SER A 79 2.81 -7.20 -18.28
N GLN A 80 2.69 -5.90 -18.56
CA GLN A 80 1.97 -5.40 -19.70
C GLN A 80 2.92 -5.44 -20.89
N GLU A 81 2.86 -6.51 -21.70
CA GLU A 81 2.90 -6.39 -23.15
C GLU A 81 2.62 -7.72 -23.83
N ALA A 82 1.69 -7.65 -24.76
CA ALA A 82 1.21 -8.72 -25.62
C ALA A 82 2.23 -9.07 -26.70
N GLN A 83 2.47 -10.36 -26.96
CA GLN A 83 2.81 -10.87 -28.29
C GLN A 83 2.29 -12.30 -28.50
N VAL A 84 1.23 -12.38 -29.31
CA VAL A 84 1.03 -13.30 -30.46
C VAL A 84 1.80 -14.63 -30.47
N GLY A 85 1.05 -15.73 -30.54
CA GLY A 85 1.59 -17.02 -30.97
C GLY A 85 0.58 -18.16 -30.81
N GLY A 86 -0.44 -18.18 -31.66
CA GLY A 86 -1.35 -19.33 -31.74
C GLY A 86 -0.66 -20.57 -32.31
N SER A 87 -1.15 -21.74 -31.92
CA SER A 87 -1.48 -22.85 -32.82
C SER A 87 -2.28 -23.91 -32.05
N ASP A 88 -3.54 -24.03 -32.45
CA ASP A 88 -4.39 -25.19 -32.24
C ASP A 88 -3.87 -26.42 -33.02
N ALA A 89 -4.43 -27.58 -32.62
CA ALA A 89 -4.49 -28.90 -33.26
C ALA A 89 -3.48 -29.93 -32.72
N HIS A 90 -3.80 -31.21 -32.53
CA HIS A 90 -5.02 -32.04 -32.52
C HIS A 90 -4.52 -33.47 -32.15
N ASP A 91 -5.35 -34.26 -31.45
CA ASP A 91 -5.25 -35.71 -31.23
C ASP A 91 -4.50 -36.55 -32.28
N ALA A 92 -3.74 -37.54 -31.79
CA ALA A 92 -3.94 -38.97 -32.09
C ALA A 92 -3.17 -39.84 -31.08
#